data_AF-A0A840W6B2-F1
#
_entry.id   AF-A0A840W6B2-F1
#
_cell.length_a   1.000
_cell.length_b   1.000
_cell.length_c   1.000
_cell.angle_alpha   90.00
_cell.angle_beta   90.00
_cell.angle_gamma   90.00
#
_symmetry.space_group_name_H-M   'P 1'
#
loop_
_entity.id
_entity.type
_entity.pdbx_description
1 polymer ?
#
loop_
_entity_poly.entity_id
_entity_poly.type
_entity_poly.pdbx_seq_one_letter_code
_entity_poly.pdbx_strand_id
1 'polypeptide(L)'
;MSKPTAIAAAVLLFLVSACGLPEPGEILPTADDQQTSSERQDQAEESPVPGAEEPVSSPAPDPASPPTEPEPTGPPEEPEAPEPAAEEEVPGEAAEYMAALAAADDPERMREGLSLTAEDSTAHTYLRHFVQVFSAWDSAGHTYPGSSLTPTEEGFELCQEEAEGPACADFTRFTAEDGLITGFLVNGADPGKRLVSGSGVAASSEGVDVHLLTAYQGVTDDVLVVTAEFTTVDSVDLDLFGATYTAPDGREYRAEEAVGEYDLDAGAATQTALFFTGPEIGGDLSVTGCLEECFALVDLDFPVK
;
A
#
# COMPACT_ATOMS: atom_id res chain seq x y z
N MET A 1 -4.56 16.70 33.01
CA MET A 1 -5.30 16.38 31.77
C MET A 1 -4.64 17.14 30.63
N SER A 2 -3.53 16.59 30.13
CA SER A 2 -2.84 17.11 28.95
C SER A 2 -3.30 16.26 27.77
N LYS A 3 -3.75 16.91 26.70
CA LYS A 3 -4.08 16.24 25.44
C LYS A 3 -2.80 15.62 24.87
N PRO A 4 -2.82 14.39 24.34
CA PRO A 4 -1.69 13.89 23.57
C PRO A 4 -1.64 14.68 22.26
N THR A 5 -0.48 15.26 22.00
CA THR A 5 -0.13 15.90 20.73
C THR A 5 0.03 14.78 19.71
N ALA A 6 -0.76 14.80 18.64
CA ALA A 6 -0.53 13.94 17.48
C ALA A 6 0.84 14.31 16.89
N ILE A 7 1.81 13.41 17.04
CA ILE A 7 3.08 13.46 16.32
C ILE A 7 2.75 12.86 14.95
N ALA A 8 2.74 13.71 13.92
CA ALA A 8 2.73 13.24 12.54
C ALA A 8 4.05 12.49 12.32
N ALA A 9 3.97 11.18 12.08
CA ALA A 9 5.11 10.41 11.60
C ALA A 9 5.50 10.96 10.23
N ALA A 10 6.75 11.35 10.08
CA ALA A 10 7.25 11.88 8.84
C ALA A 10 7.32 10.75 7.81
N VAL A 11 6.64 11.02 6.70
CA VAL A 11 6.60 10.25 5.47
C VAL A 11 8.01 10.08 4.91
N LEU A 12 8.29 8.86 4.47
CA LEU A 12 9.26 8.46 3.44
C LEU A 12 9.61 9.62 2.49
N LEU A 13 10.81 10.18 2.66
CA LEU A 13 11.39 11.13 1.71
C LEU A 13 12.91 11.07 1.80
N PHE A 14 13.49 9.94 1.39
CA PHE A 14 14.88 9.94 0.94
C PHE A 14 14.94 10.19 -0.55
N LEU A 15 14.97 11.47 -0.90
CA LEU A 15 15.71 11.95 -2.05
C LEU A 15 17.14 11.41 -1.96
N VAL A 16 17.43 10.32 -2.67
CA VAL A 16 18.80 9.99 -3.02
C VAL A 16 19.27 11.04 -4.03
N SER A 17 19.69 12.19 -3.51
CA SER A 17 20.56 13.10 -4.26
C SER A 17 21.95 12.47 -4.35
N ALA A 18 22.07 11.42 -5.16
CA ALA A 18 23.33 10.87 -5.62
C ALA A 18 23.41 10.94 -7.16
N CYS A 19 22.92 12.02 -7.76
CA CYS A 19 23.48 12.47 -9.03
C CYS A 19 24.85 13.12 -8.75
N GLY A 20 25.86 12.28 -8.57
CA GLY A 20 27.24 12.65 -8.90
C GLY A 20 27.40 12.72 -10.42
N LEU A 21 26.74 13.69 -11.06
CA LEU A 21 27.03 14.04 -12.44
C LEU A 21 28.43 14.66 -12.48
N PRO A 22 29.36 14.15 -13.31
CA PRO A 22 30.64 14.82 -13.52
C PRO A 22 30.39 16.21 -14.15
N GLU A 23 30.98 17.25 -13.57
CA GLU A 23 30.92 18.62 -14.08
C GLU A 23 31.36 18.65 -15.57
N PRO A 24 30.50 19.04 -16.52
CA PRO A 24 30.96 19.36 -17.85
C PRO A 24 31.73 20.67 -17.78
N GLY A 25 33.04 20.56 -18.01
CA GLY A 25 33.95 21.70 -18.08
C GLY A 25 33.43 22.79 -19.02
N GLU A 26 33.58 24.02 -18.53
CA GLU A 26 33.35 25.28 -19.24
C GLU A 26 33.95 25.26 -20.65
N ILE A 27 33.10 25.36 -21.67
CA ILE A 27 33.48 25.98 -22.95
C ILE A 27 32.28 26.78 -23.50
N LEU A 28 32.20 28.05 -23.13
CA LEU A 28 31.63 29.11 -23.99
C LEU A 28 32.58 29.31 -25.19
N PRO A 29 32.12 29.66 -26.43
CA PRO A 29 31.31 30.87 -26.61
C PRO A 29 30.33 30.95 -27.81
N THR A 30 29.52 32.02 -27.73
CA THR A 30 28.97 32.88 -28.80
C THR A 30 27.83 32.41 -29.71
N ALA A 31 26.66 32.98 -29.40
CA ALA A 31 25.83 33.84 -30.25
C ALA A 31 25.60 33.44 -31.71
N ASP A 32 24.32 33.21 -32.06
CA ASP A 32 23.73 33.95 -33.17
C ASP A 32 22.22 34.14 -32.97
N ASP A 33 21.80 35.35 -33.33
CA ASP A 33 20.45 35.86 -33.32
C ASP A 33 19.56 35.09 -34.31
N GLN A 34 18.33 34.77 -33.92
CA GLN A 34 17.19 34.97 -34.83
C GLN A 34 15.85 35.05 -34.09
N GLN A 35 15.40 36.30 -33.96
CA GLN A 35 13.99 36.69 -34.00
C GLN A 35 13.23 35.87 -35.04
N THR A 36 12.16 35.19 -34.62
CA THR A 36 10.92 35.20 -35.40
C THR A 36 9.72 35.31 -34.46
N SER A 37 8.97 36.38 -34.70
CA SER A 37 7.67 36.68 -34.12
C SER A 37 6.60 35.87 -34.86
N SER A 38 5.65 35.30 -34.15
CA SER A 38 4.30 34.98 -34.67
C SER A 38 3.37 34.94 -33.46
N GLU A 39 2.66 36.02 -33.17
CA GLU A 39 1.30 36.28 -33.66
C GLU A 39 0.29 35.16 -33.33
N ARG A 40 -0.37 35.35 -32.19
CA ARG A 40 -1.82 35.60 -32.09
C ARG A 40 -2.74 34.56 -32.73
N GLN A 41 -3.44 33.80 -31.88
CA GLN A 41 -4.88 33.60 -32.06
C GLN A 41 -5.58 33.31 -30.73
N ASP A 42 -6.17 34.38 -30.19
CA ASP A 42 -7.39 34.30 -29.39
C ASP A 42 -8.46 33.57 -30.21
N GLN A 43 -8.99 32.46 -29.71
CA GLN A 43 -10.34 32.02 -30.04
C GLN A 43 -11.06 31.64 -28.75
N ALA A 44 -11.83 32.62 -28.29
CA ALA A 44 -12.99 32.41 -27.45
C ALA A 44 -14.08 31.74 -28.28
N GLU A 45 -14.58 30.59 -27.82
CA GLU A 45 -15.92 30.12 -28.15
C GLU A 45 -16.73 29.98 -26.86
N GLU A 46 -17.54 31.01 -26.63
CA GLU A 46 -18.73 30.98 -25.80
C GLU A 46 -19.80 30.07 -26.42
N SER A 47 -20.53 29.34 -25.55
CA SER A 47 -22.00 29.15 -25.52
C SER A 47 -22.41 27.68 -25.27
N PRO A 48 -23.64 27.40 -24.80
CA PRO A 48 -24.45 28.08 -23.79
C PRO A 48 -25.01 27.10 -22.73
N VAL A 49 -25.16 27.56 -21.49
CA VAL A 49 -26.00 26.93 -20.45
C VAL A 49 -27.44 27.41 -20.61
N PRO A 50 -28.43 26.51 -20.77
CA PRO A 50 -29.66 26.68 -19.99
C PRO A 50 -30.37 25.35 -19.64
N GLY A 51 -30.62 25.13 -18.35
CA GLY A 51 -31.44 24.02 -17.87
C GLY A 51 -31.70 24.09 -16.37
N ALA A 52 -32.38 25.13 -15.93
CA ALA A 52 -32.90 25.23 -14.57
C ALA A 52 -34.13 24.30 -14.45
N GLU A 53 -33.97 23.18 -13.77
CA GLU A 53 -35.09 22.37 -13.31
C GLU A 53 -35.40 22.67 -11.83
N GLU A 54 -36.69 22.78 -11.56
CA GLU A 54 -37.31 23.33 -10.36
C GLU A 54 -37.17 22.41 -9.13
N PRO A 55 -37.19 22.98 -7.90
CA PRO A 55 -37.13 22.22 -6.67
C PRO A 55 -38.46 21.51 -6.38
N VAL A 56 -38.47 20.17 -6.44
CA VAL A 56 -39.62 19.36 -6.01
C VAL A 56 -39.61 19.22 -4.49
N SER A 57 -40.73 19.61 -3.90
CA SER A 57 -41.02 19.71 -2.47
C SER A 57 -40.95 18.37 -1.72
N SER A 58 -40.45 18.45 -0.49
CA SER A 58 -40.53 17.44 0.56
C SER A 58 -41.97 17.07 0.94
N PRO A 59 -42.22 15.81 1.32
CA PRO A 59 -43.24 15.47 2.32
C PRO A 59 -42.64 15.46 3.73
N ALA A 60 -43.41 15.98 4.67
CA ALA A 60 -43.13 16.05 6.10
C ALA A 60 -43.06 14.66 6.78
N PRO A 61 -42.35 14.54 7.91
CA PRO A 61 -42.35 13.34 8.73
C PRO A 61 -43.68 13.14 9.47
N ASP A 62 -44.17 11.90 9.49
CA ASP A 62 -45.30 11.49 10.32
C ASP A 62 -44.98 11.58 11.83
N PRO A 63 -45.97 11.94 12.66
CA PRO A 63 -45.80 12.13 14.10
C PRO A 63 -45.67 10.81 14.87
N ALA A 64 -44.81 10.88 15.89
CA ALA A 64 -44.47 9.90 16.90
C ALA A 64 -45.61 9.03 17.44
N SER A 65 -45.32 7.72 17.56
CA SER A 65 -45.99 6.84 18.53
C SER A 65 -45.48 7.14 19.95
N PRO A 66 -46.36 7.13 20.97
CA PRO A 66 -45.96 7.35 22.36
C PRO A 66 -45.09 6.19 22.90
N PRO A 67 -44.21 6.46 23.87
CA PRO A 67 -43.40 5.43 24.51
C PRO A 67 -44.28 4.51 25.35
N THR A 68 -44.17 3.20 25.10
CA THR A 68 -44.67 2.15 25.99
C THR A 68 -43.84 2.17 27.27
N GLU A 69 -44.53 2.35 28.39
CA GLU A 69 -44.01 2.27 29.75
C GLU A 69 -43.45 0.85 30.01
N PRO A 70 -42.14 0.69 30.29
CA PRO A 70 -41.60 -0.61 30.63
C PRO A 70 -42.08 -1.02 32.03
N GLU A 71 -42.60 -2.25 32.11
CA GLU A 71 -42.97 -2.90 33.36
C GLU A 71 -41.79 -2.94 34.36
N PRO A 72 -42.06 -2.90 35.68
CA PRO A 72 -41.03 -2.92 36.71
C PRO A 72 -40.27 -4.25 36.63
N THR A 73 -39.08 -4.17 36.03
CA THR A 73 -38.11 -5.26 35.99
C THR A 73 -37.67 -5.53 37.44
N GLY A 74 -37.58 -6.81 37.78
CA GLY A 74 -37.26 -7.30 39.11
C GLY A 74 -35.93 -6.78 39.68
N PRO A 75 -35.63 -7.13 40.94
CA PRO A 75 -34.42 -6.70 41.61
C PRO A 75 -33.19 -6.98 40.73
N PRO A 76 -32.26 -6.01 40.61
CA PRO A 76 -31.08 -6.15 39.76
C PRO A 76 -30.29 -7.38 40.22
N GLU A 77 -30.16 -8.37 39.33
CA GLU A 77 -29.14 -9.41 39.47
C GLU A 77 -27.79 -8.69 39.54
N GLU A 78 -27.13 -8.85 40.68
CA GLU A 78 -25.79 -8.36 40.94
C GLU A 78 -24.88 -8.92 39.83
N PRO A 79 -24.26 -8.08 38.99
CA PRO A 79 -23.41 -8.56 37.90
C PRO A 79 -22.29 -9.39 38.51
N GLU A 80 -22.29 -10.70 38.25
CA GLU A 80 -21.13 -11.53 38.55
C GLU A 80 -19.93 -10.87 37.91
N ALA A 81 -18.94 -10.52 38.74
CA ALA A 81 -17.70 -9.92 38.28
C ALA A 81 -17.10 -10.88 37.23
N PRO A 82 -16.80 -10.40 36.01
CA PRO A 82 -16.26 -11.25 34.97
C PRO A 82 -15.00 -11.93 35.51
N GLU A 83 -14.95 -13.26 35.41
CA GLU A 83 -13.75 -14.02 35.73
C GLU A 83 -12.56 -13.39 34.98
N PRO A 84 -11.39 -13.26 35.62
CA PRO A 84 -10.21 -12.73 34.95
C PRO A 84 -9.95 -13.60 33.72
N ALA A 85 -10.01 -12.99 32.54
CA ALA A 85 -9.62 -13.64 31.30
C ALA A 85 -8.21 -14.19 31.51
N ALA A 86 -8.05 -15.51 31.31
CA ALA A 86 -6.74 -16.14 31.39
C ALA A 86 -5.75 -15.36 30.52
N GLU A 87 -4.58 -15.04 31.06
CA GLU A 87 -3.48 -14.46 30.29
C GLU A 87 -3.20 -15.39 29.10
N GLU A 88 -3.45 -14.89 27.89
CA GLU A 88 -3.35 -15.67 26.66
C GLU A 88 -1.85 -15.83 26.34
N GLU A 89 -1.32 -17.04 26.52
CA GLU A 89 0.08 -17.32 26.24
C GLU A 89 0.38 -17.15 24.75
N VAL A 90 1.47 -16.45 24.44
CA VAL A 90 1.96 -16.28 23.05
C VAL A 90 2.31 -17.66 22.47
N PRO A 91 1.79 -18.05 21.29
CA PRO A 91 2.13 -19.31 20.64
C PRO A 91 3.64 -19.48 20.44
N GLY A 92 4.15 -20.71 20.60
CA GLY A 92 5.59 -20.98 20.50
C GLY A 92 6.18 -20.63 19.13
N GLU A 93 5.37 -20.78 18.09
CA GLU A 93 5.74 -20.53 16.69
C GLU A 93 5.78 -19.03 16.34
N ALA A 94 5.18 -18.17 17.17
CA ALA A 94 5.13 -16.73 16.91
C ALA A 94 6.54 -16.09 16.89
N ALA A 95 7.47 -16.58 17.72
CA ALA A 95 8.85 -16.09 17.73
C ALA A 95 9.58 -16.36 16.41
N GLU A 96 9.39 -17.55 15.84
CA GLU A 96 10.01 -17.93 14.55
C GLU A 96 9.37 -17.16 13.40
N TYR A 97 8.04 -17.00 13.41
CA TYR A 97 7.32 -16.17 12.44
C TYR A 97 7.82 -14.71 12.47
N MET A 98 7.91 -14.11 13.66
CA MET A 98 8.38 -12.73 13.80
C MET A 98 9.86 -12.57 13.42
N ALA A 99 10.69 -13.57 13.68
CA ALA A 99 12.08 -13.56 13.24
C ALA A 99 12.23 -13.70 11.71
N ALA A 100 11.30 -14.37 11.04
CA ALA A 100 11.22 -14.36 9.59
C ALA A 100 10.74 -13.00 9.08
N LEU A 101 9.68 -12.42 9.66
CA LEU A 101 9.18 -11.10 9.29
C LEU A 101 10.23 -9.98 9.46
N ALA A 102 11.08 -10.06 10.48
CA ALA A 102 12.13 -9.08 10.73
C ALA A 102 13.31 -9.14 9.74
N ALA A 103 13.43 -10.21 8.94
CA ALA A 103 14.54 -10.45 8.01
C ALA A 103 14.38 -9.72 6.68
N ALA A 104 14.10 -8.41 6.71
CA ALA A 104 13.94 -7.58 5.52
C ALA A 104 15.20 -7.57 4.61
N ASP A 105 16.37 -7.86 5.16
CA ASP A 105 17.65 -8.02 4.45
C ASP A 105 17.85 -9.40 3.81
N ASP A 106 16.93 -10.34 4.04
CA ASP A 106 16.98 -11.72 3.54
C ASP A 106 15.57 -12.18 3.12
N PRO A 107 15.09 -11.79 1.91
CA PRO A 107 13.77 -12.17 1.42
C PRO A 107 13.55 -13.69 1.33
N GLU A 108 14.61 -14.49 1.17
CA GLU A 108 14.52 -15.95 1.18
C GLU A 108 14.16 -16.46 2.57
N ARG A 109 14.79 -15.94 3.63
CA ARG A 109 14.42 -16.25 5.01
C ARG A 109 13.00 -15.83 5.34
N MET A 110 12.54 -14.69 4.82
CA MET A 110 11.13 -14.29 4.96
C MET A 110 10.21 -15.33 4.29
N ARG A 111 10.58 -15.81 3.10
CA ARG A 111 9.82 -16.80 2.33
C ARG A 111 9.75 -18.16 3.05
N GLU A 112 10.82 -18.59 3.71
CA GLU A 112 10.82 -19.79 4.56
C GLU A 112 9.78 -19.68 5.69
N GLY A 113 9.61 -18.48 6.24
CA GLY A 113 8.62 -18.18 7.29
C GLY A 113 7.16 -18.41 6.88
N LEU A 114 6.84 -18.44 5.58
CA LEU A 114 5.48 -18.75 5.11
C LEU A 114 5.02 -20.16 5.54
N SER A 115 5.96 -21.09 5.75
CA SER A 115 5.66 -22.43 6.26
C SER A 115 5.17 -22.47 7.70
N LEU A 116 5.28 -21.35 8.44
CA LEU A 116 4.81 -21.18 9.81
C LEU A 116 3.38 -20.63 9.87
N THR A 117 2.74 -20.40 8.73
CA THR A 117 1.43 -19.78 8.63
C THR A 117 0.42 -20.70 7.97
N ALA A 118 -0.84 -20.63 8.38
CA ALA A 118 -1.90 -21.35 7.69
C ALA A 118 -2.13 -20.71 6.31
N GLU A 119 -2.30 -21.52 5.27
CA GLU A 119 -2.64 -21.03 3.93
C GLU A 119 -3.89 -20.13 3.97
N ASP A 120 -3.92 -19.11 3.12
CA ASP A 120 -5.01 -18.11 3.04
C ASP A 120 -5.32 -17.33 4.33
N SER A 121 -4.48 -17.45 5.37
CA SER A 121 -4.63 -16.70 6.60
C SER A 121 -4.14 -15.24 6.47
N THR A 122 -4.54 -14.40 7.42
CA THR A 122 -4.04 -13.03 7.53
C THR A 122 -2.51 -13.03 7.68
N ALA A 123 -1.98 -13.90 8.54
CA ALA A 123 -0.53 -14.00 8.77
C ALA A 123 0.24 -14.42 7.50
N HIS A 124 -0.27 -15.40 6.75
CA HIS A 124 0.33 -15.82 5.48
C HIS A 124 0.36 -14.68 4.46
N THR A 125 -0.78 -14.00 4.27
CA THR A 125 -0.89 -12.90 3.30
C THR A 125 -0.02 -11.70 3.70
N TYR A 126 0.04 -11.39 5.00
CA TYR A 126 0.90 -10.33 5.54
C TYR A 126 2.37 -10.60 5.29
N LEU A 127 2.88 -11.77 5.69
CA LEU A 127 4.29 -12.11 5.47
C LEU A 127 4.62 -12.18 3.98
N ARG A 128 3.73 -12.75 3.16
CA ARG A 128 3.90 -12.80 1.71
C ARG A 128 3.99 -11.40 1.11
N HIS A 129 3.18 -10.44 1.58
CA HIS A 129 3.27 -9.06 1.11
C HIS A 129 4.68 -8.48 1.31
N PHE A 130 5.24 -8.61 2.51
CA PHE A 130 6.60 -8.12 2.79
C PHE A 130 7.68 -8.89 2.04
N VAL A 131 7.55 -10.21 1.86
CA VAL A 131 8.42 -10.98 0.94
C VAL A 131 8.42 -10.32 -0.44
N GLN A 132 7.25 -9.92 -0.95
CA GLN A 132 7.16 -9.31 -2.26
C GLN A 132 7.77 -7.90 -2.32
N VAL A 133 7.55 -7.08 -1.30
CA VAL A 133 8.16 -5.73 -1.24
C VAL A 133 9.69 -5.84 -1.22
N PHE A 134 10.25 -6.66 -0.33
CA PHE A 134 11.71 -6.76 -0.19
C PHE A 134 12.36 -7.54 -1.34
N SER A 135 11.66 -8.48 -1.99
CA SER A 135 12.17 -9.10 -3.23
C SER A 135 12.25 -8.11 -4.39
N ALA A 136 11.30 -7.16 -4.50
CA ALA A 136 11.38 -6.10 -5.50
C ALA A 136 12.59 -5.18 -5.26
N TRP A 137 12.83 -4.81 -3.99
CA TRP A 137 14.01 -4.01 -3.61
C TRP A 137 15.34 -4.74 -3.90
N ASP A 138 15.44 -6.01 -3.50
CA ASP A 138 16.64 -6.83 -3.75
C ASP A 138 16.91 -6.98 -5.26
N SER A 139 15.86 -7.22 -6.05
CA SER A 139 15.97 -7.32 -7.52
C SER A 139 16.42 -6.01 -8.17
N ALA A 140 16.02 -4.87 -7.61
CA ALA A 140 16.49 -3.54 -8.01
C ALA A 140 17.91 -3.21 -7.49
N GLY A 141 18.59 -4.14 -6.82
CA GLY A 141 19.95 -3.99 -6.33
C GLY A 141 20.06 -3.17 -5.03
N HIS A 142 18.95 -2.98 -4.33
CA HIS A 142 18.92 -2.29 -3.04
C HIS A 142 18.92 -3.31 -1.91
N THR A 143 19.71 -3.04 -0.87
CA THR A 143 19.67 -3.81 0.37
C THR A 143 18.90 -3.02 1.43
N TYR A 144 17.84 -3.61 1.96
CA TYR A 144 17.09 -3.04 3.07
C TYR A 144 17.66 -3.58 4.39
N PRO A 145 17.93 -2.75 5.41
CA PRO A 145 18.39 -3.27 6.70
C PRO A 145 17.29 -4.12 7.36
N GLY A 146 17.70 -5.24 7.96
CA GLY A 146 16.82 -6.02 8.81
C GLY A 146 16.25 -5.19 9.97
N SER A 147 15.10 -5.60 10.47
CA SER A 147 14.46 -4.97 11.62
C SER A 147 14.95 -5.58 12.93
N SER A 148 15.01 -4.78 13.99
CA SER A 148 15.22 -5.31 15.33
C SER A 148 13.92 -5.91 15.87
N LEU A 149 14.04 -7.00 16.64
CA LEU A 149 12.91 -7.73 17.20
C LEU A 149 13.10 -7.90 18.71
N THR A 150 12.15 -7.40 19.49
CA THR A 150 12.18 -7.44 20.96
C THR A 150 10.93 -8.14 21.49
N PRO A 151 11.05 -9.23 22.27
CA PRO A 151 9.91 -9.82 22.95
C PRO A 151 9.32 -8.88 24.00
N THR A 152 7.99 -8.83 24.10
CA THR A 152 7.24 -8.07 25.11
C THR A 152 6.38 -9.01 25.96
N GLU A 153 5.67 -8.49 26.97
CA GLU A 153 4.76 -9.31 27.79
C GLU A 153 3.56 -9.82 26.97
N GLU A 154 3.13 -9.08 25.95
CA GLU A 154 1.93 -9.39 25.15
C GLU A 154 2.24 -9.92 23.73
N GLY A 155 3.52 -9.97 23.35
CA GLY A 155 3.96 -10.40 22.02
C GLY A 155 5.37 -9.92 21.66
N PHE A 156 5.48 -9.14 20.58
CA PHE A 156 6.76 -8.68 20.05
C PHE A 156 6.69 -7.23 19.56
N GLU A 157 7.76 -6.49 19.74
CA GLU A 157 7.99 -5.18 19.11
C GLU A 157 9.00 -5.35 17.98
N LEU A 158 8.63 -4.91 16.78
CA LEU A 158 9.52 -4.91 15.61
C LEU A 158 9.82 -3.45 15.25
N CYS A 159 11.11 -3.09 15.25
CA CYS A 159 11.55 -1.74 14.96
C CYS A 159 12.48 -1.69 13.75
N GLN A 160 12.16 -0.81 12.82
CA GLN A 160 12.99 -0.49 11.67
C GLN A 160 13.75 0.81 11.95
N GLU A 161 15.04 0.84 11.64
CA GLU A 161 15.85 2.05 11.77
C GLU A 161 15.49 3.05 10.66
N GLU A 162 15.09 4.27 11.04
CA GLU A 162 14.83 5.35 10.10
C GLU A 162 15.66 6.61 10.40
N ALA A 163 15.56 7.61 9.52
CA ALA A 163 16.27 8.88 9.64
C ALA A 163 15.98 9.63 10.94
N GLU A 164 14.70 9.62 11.35
CA GLU A 164 14.18 10.39 12.47
C GLU A 164 14.17 9.59 13.79
N GLY A 165 14.66 8.35 13.74
CA GLY A 165 14.62 7.38 14.83
C GLY A 165 13.97 6.07 14.39
N PRO A 166 13.96 5.05 15.23
CA PRO A 166 13.33 3.79 14.88
C PRO A 166 11.80 3.93 14.83
N ALA A 167 11.19 3.45 13.75
CA ALA A 167 9.74 3.24 13.67
C ALA A 167 9.42 1.81 14.15
N CYS A 168 8.60 1.72 15.19
CA CYS A 168 8.27 0.46 15.84
C CYS A 168 6.79 0.12 15.68
N ALA A 169 6.50 -1.18 15.62
CA ALA A 169 5.15 -1.72 15.68
C ALA A 169 5.07 -2.89 16.66
N ASP A 170 4.01 -2.89 17.47
CA ASP A 170 3.65 -3.95 18.40
C ASP A 170 2.82 -5.02 17.70
N PHE A 171 3.25 -6.26 17.82
CA PHE A 171 2.57 -7.46 17.35
C PHE A 171 2.06 -8.23 18.56
N THR A 172 0.73 -8.33 18.69
CA THR A 172 0.06 -8.90 19.87
C THR A 172 -1.09 -9.81 19.47
N ARG A 173 -1.67 -10.54 20.43
CA ARG A 173 -2.85 -11.40 20.24
C ARG A 173 -2.74 -12.36 19.05
N PHE A 174 -1.64 -13.09 19.03
CA PHE A 174 -1.40 -14.12 18.02
C PHE A 174 -2.45 -15.22 18.13
N THR A 175 -2.98 -15.65 16.99
CA THR A 175 -3.84 -16.83 16.88
C THR A 175 -3.12 -17.91 16.08
N ALA A 176 -3.33 -19.17 16.48
CA ALA A 176 -2.73 -20.31 15.80
C ALA A 176 -3.72 -21.47 15.69
N GLU A 177 -3.64 -22.20 14.57
CA GLU A 177 -4.41 -23.42 14.30
C GLU A 177 -3.44 -24.49 13.81
N ASP A 178 -3.49 -25.68 14.41
CA ASP A 178 -2.61 -26.82 14.05
C ASP A 178 -1.10 -26.49 14.08
N GLY A 179 -0.68 -25.58 14.97
CA GLY A 179 0.71 -25.14 15.09
C GLY A 179 1.14 -24.13 14.02
N LEU A 180 0.19 -23.56 13.28
CA LEU A 180 0.43 -22.54 12.28
C LEU A 180 -0.21 -21.22 12.69
N ILE A 181 0.51 -20.12 12.54
CA ILE A 181 -0.02 -18.79 12.83
C ILE A 181 -1.10 -18.43 11.81
N THR A 182 -2.26 -18.00 12.28
CA THR A 182 -3.39 -17.58 11.45
C THR A 182 -3.57 -16.07 11.46
N GLY A 183 -3.17 -15.39 12.53
CA GLY A 183 -3.36 -13.94 12.68
C GLY A 183 -2.68 -13.36 13.91
N PHE A 184 -2.72 -12.04 13.99
CA PHE A 184 -2.21 -11.20 15.06
C PHE A 184 -2.78 -9.79 14.89
N LEU A 185 -2.57 -8.92 15.87
CA LEU A 185 -2.82 -7.49 15.78
C LEU A 185 -1.52 -6.73 15.62
N VAL A 186 -1.52 -5.73 14.74
CA VAL A 186 -0.44 -4.74 14.60
C VAL A 186 -0.91 -3.45 15.24
N ASN A 187 -0.23 -2.97 16.28
CA ASN A 187 -0.62 -1.80 17.07
C ASN A 187 -2.11 -1.84 17.50
N GLY A 188 -2.57 -3.05 17.86
CA GLY A 188 -3.94 -3.30 18.31
C GLY A 188 -4.99 -3.40 17.19
N ALA A 189 -4.61 -3.33 15.92
CA ALA A 189 -5.51 -3.46 14.77
C ALA A 189 -5.24 -4.74 13.97
N ASP A 190 -6.31 -5.34 13.45
CA ASP A 190 -6.22 -6.51 12.56
C ASP A 190 -5.82 -6.05 11.13
N PRO A 191 -4.66 -6.49 10.61
CA PRO A 191 -4.22 -6.10 9.27
C PRO A 191 -5.02 -6.80 8.16
N GLY A 192 -5.79 -7.85 8.44
CA GLY A 192 -6.47 -8.68 7.43
C GLY A 192 -7.44 -7.89 6.53
N LYS A 193 -8.16 -6.91 7.08
CA LYS A 193 -9.09 -6.06 6.29
C LYS A 193 -8.38 -5.06 5.39
N ARG A 194 -7.08 -4.88 5.58
CA ARG A 194 -6.22 -3.95 4.84
C ARG A 194 -5.31 -4.70 3.87
N LEU A 195 -5.48 -6.01 3.72
CA LEU A 195 -4.69 -6.87 2.86
C LEU A 195 -5.53 -7.39 1.69
N VAL A 196 -4.90 -7.45 0.52
CA VAL A 196 -5.41 -8.11 -0.68
C VAL A 196 -4.37 -9.15 -1.11
N SER A 197 -4.83 -10.38 -1.36
CA SER A 197 -3.96 -11.49 -1.77
C SER A 197 -3.69 -11.55 -3.28
N GLY A 198 -4.35 -10.73 -4.10
CA GLY A 198 -4.10 -10.62 -5.55
C GLY A 198 -4.43 -11.85 -6.40
N SER A 199 -4.81 -12.98 -5.79
CA SER A 199 -5.03 -14.25 -6.47
C SER A 199 -6.06 -14.12 -7.60
N GLY A 200 -5.60 -14.30 -8.84
CA GLY A 200 -6.45 -14.32 -10.03
C GLY A 200 -6.74 -12.96 -10.67
N VAL A 201 -6.11 -11.88 -10.18
CA VAL A 201 -6.16 -10.56 -10.82
C VAL A 201 -5.01 -10.45 -11.82
N ALA A 202 -5.35 -10.22 -13.08
CA ALA A 202 -4.39 -10.00 -14.15
C ALA A 202 -4.96 -9.04 -15.20
N ALA A 203 -4.07 -8.35 -15.91
CA ALA A 203 -4.39 -7.57 -17.10
C ALA A 203 -3.29 -7.75 -18.15
N SER A 204 -3.61 -7.40 -19.39
CA SER A 204 -2.68 -7.53 -20.51
C SER A 204 -2.89 -6.38 -21.49
N SER A 205 -1.80 -5.82 -22.01
CA SER A 205 -1.82 -4.80 -23.06
C SER A 205 -0.57 -4.90 -23.90
N GLU A 206 -0.72 -4.93 -25.23
CA GLU A 206 0.39 -4.89 -26.20
C GLU A 206 1.54 -5.88 -25.89
N GLY A 207 1.23 -7.09 -25.41
CA GLY A 207 2.23 -8.11 -25.10
C GLY A 207 2.92 -7.94 -23.74
N VAL A 208 2.47 -7.01 -22.92
CA VAL A 208 2.79 -6.92 -21.49
C VAL A 208 1.64 -7.53 -20.69
N ASP A 209 1.96 -8.48 -19.83
CA ASP A 209 1.04 -9.09 -18.88
C ASP A 209 1.41 -8.64 -17.46
N VAL A 210 0.40 -8.30 -16.65
CA VAL A 210 0.56 -7.97 -15.24
C VAL A 210 -0.27 -8.89 -14.36
N HIS A 211 0.31 -9.33 -13.25
CA HIS A 211 -0.34 -10.09 -12.20
C HIS A 211 -0.23 -9.36 -10.87
N LEU A 212 -1.35 -9.08 -10.22
CA LEU A 212 -1.35 -8.54 -8.86
C LEU A 212 -0.87 -9.63 -7.90
N LEU A 213 0.15 -9.34 -7.10
CA LEU A 213 0.70 -10.29 -6.13
C LEU A 213 0.08 -10.08 -4.75
N THR A 214 0.13 -8.85 -4.23
CA THR A 214 -0.53 -8.45 -2.98
C THR A 214 -0.77 -6.95 -2.95
N ALA A 215 -1.65 -6.49 -2.08
CA ALA A 215 -1.64 -5.10 -1.63
C ALA A 215 -1.88 -5.00 -0.13
N TYR A 216 -1.28 -4.00 0.51
CA TYR A 216 -1.43 -3.75 1.94
C TYR A 216 -1.53 -2.26 2.21
N GLN A 217 -2.57 -1.83 2.90
CA GLN A 217 -2.65 -0.49 3.48
C GLN A 217 -2.14 -0.52 4.91
N GLY A 218 -1.01 0.12 5.16
CA GLY A 218 -0.37 0.16 6.48
C GLY A 218 -1.31 0.61 7.59
N VAL A 219 -1.18 -0.01 8.76
CA VAL A 219 -1.97 0.36 9.96
C VAL A 219 -1.48 1.69 10.55
N THR A 220 -0.19 1.99 10.40
CA THR A 220 0.51 3.10 11.08
C THR A 220 0.68 4.36 10.25
N ASP A 221 0.93 4.21 8.96
CA ASP A 221 1.41 5.27 8.06
C ASP A 221 0.39 5.67 7.00
N ASP A 222 -0.74 4.94 6.90
CA ASP A 222 -1.76 5.12 5.87
C ASP A 222 -1.21 5.03 4.43
N VAL A 223 -0.09 4.31 4.25
CA VAL A 223 0.51 4.04 2.95
C VAL A 223 -0.07 2.74 2.40
N LEU A 224 -0.60 2.79 1.18
CA LEU A 224 -0.97 1.63 0.39
C LEU A 224 0.23 1.21 -0.45
N VAL A 225 0.68 -0.03 -0.25
CA VAL A 225 1.71 -0.66 -1.09
C VAL A 225 1.07 -1.73 -1.94
N VAL A 226 1.19 -1.60 -3.25
CA VAL A 226 0.70 -2.59 -4.23
C VAL A 226 1.90 -3.28 -4.86
N THR A 227 1.95 -4.61 -4.81
CA THR A 227 2.98 -5.40 -5.48
C THR A 227 2.41 -6.16 -6.66
N ALA A 228 3.10 -6.10 -7.79
CA ALA A 228 2.69 -6.74 -9.03
C ALA A 228 3.90 -7.31 -9.78
N GLU A 229 3.68 -8.41 -10.51
CA GLU A 229 4.66 -8.96 -11.44
C GLU A 229 4.26 -8.57 -12.86
N PHE A 230 5.19 -8.00 -13.62
CA PHE A 230 5.04 -7.72 -15.04
C PHE A 230 5.89 -8.69 -15.83
N THR A 231 5.36 -9.20 -16.94
CA THR A 231 6.09 -10.03 -17.90
C THR A 231 5.85 -9.52 -19.30
N THR A 232 6.84 -9.67 -20.18
CA THR A 232 6.82 -9.00 -21.49
C THR A 232 7.15 -9.96 -22.61
N VAL A 233 6.49 -9.80 -23.76
CA VAL A 233 6.84 -10.50 -25.00
C VAL A 233 7.89 -9.71 -25.80
N ASP A 234 7.76 -8.39 -25.81
CA ASP A 234 8.63 -7.45 -26.50
C ASP A 234 9.32 -6.51 -25.49
N SER A 235 10.35 -5.78 -25.92
CA SER A 235 10.99 -4.79 -25.06
C SER A 235 10.06 -3.60 -24.78
N VAL A 236 10.00 -3.17 -23.53
CA VAL A 236 9.09 -2.13 -23.03
C VAL A 236 9.76 -1.25 -21.98
N ASP A 237 9.42 0.03 -21.98
CA ASP A 237 9.69 1.00 -20.92
C ASP A 237 8.38 1.26 -20.15
N LEU A 238 8.32 0.81 -18.89
CA LEU A 238 7.16 0.95 -18.00
C LEU A 238 7.26 2.25 -17.18
N ASP A 239 6.22 3.08 -17.23
CA ASP A 239 6.12 4.30 -16.41
C ASP A 239 5.58 3.99 -15.00
N LEU A 240 6.37 3.27 -14.19
CA LEU A 240 5.96 2.89 -12.83
C LEU A 240 5.79 4.11 -11.91
N PHE A 241 6.60 5.18 -12.09
CA PHE A 241 6.42 6.46 -11.36
C PHE A 241 5.20 7.25 -11.85
N GLY A 242 4.68 6.96 -13.04
CA GLY A 242 3.44 7.47 -13.59
C GLY A 242 2.21 6.68 -13.14
N ALA A 243 2.38 5.54 -12.47
CA ALA A 243 1.28 4.71 -12.02
C ALA A 243 0.29 5.51 -11.17
N THR A 244 -1.00 5.27 -11.41
CA THR A 244 -2.08 5.92 -10.69
C THR A 244 -3.01 4.89 -10.05
N TYR A 245 -3.43 5.18 -8.82
CA TYR A 245 -4.40 4.40 -8.08
C TYR A 245 -5.69 5.20 -7.94
N THR A 246 -6.79 4.64 -8.43
CA THR A 246 -8.13 5.21 -8.25
C THR A 246 -8.80 4.52 -7.07
N ALA A 247 -8.92 5.22 -5.94
CA ALA A 247 -9.54 4.70 -4.73
C ALA A 247 -11.05 4.44 -4.92
N PRO A 248 -11.71 3.67 -4.02
CA PRO A 248 -13.15 3.37 -4.14
C PRO A 248 -14.08 4.60 -4.18
N ASP A 249 -13.61 5.74 -3.67
CA ASP A 249 -14.34 7.02 -3.72
C ASP A 249 -14.15 7.79 -5.04
N GLY A 250 -13.37 7.25 -5.97
CA GLY A 250 -13.06 7.82 -7.27
C GLY A 250 -11.93 8.86 -7.27
N ARG A 251 -11.24 9.08 -6.14
CA ARG A 251 -10.05 9.94 -6.11
C ARG A 251 -8.84 9.20 -6.65
N GLU A 252 -8.05 9.90 -7.45
CA GLU A 252 -6.81 9.40 -8.02
C GLU A 252 -5.60 9.80 -7.17
N TYR A 253 -4.66 8.88 -7.05
CA TYR A 253 -3.42 9.01 -6.31
C TYR A 253 -2.29 8.56 -7.22
N ARG A 254 -1.23 9.36 -7.34
CA ARG A 254 -0.03 8.96 -8.08
C ARG A 254 0.91 8.20 -7.15
N ALA A 255 1.64 7.23 -7.69
CA ALA A 255 2.73 6.59 -6.96
C ALA A 255 3.75 7.65 -6.51
N GLU A 256 4.02 7.71 -5.20
CA GLU A 256 5.05 8.56 -4.63
C GLU A 256 6.43 7.92 -4.75
N GLU A 257 6.45 6.58 -4.76
CA GLU A 257 7.63 5.77 -4.93
C GLU A 257 7.27 4.51 -5.73
N ALA A 258 8.23 4.04 -6.52
CA ALA A 258 8.15 2.84 -7.30
C ALA A 258 9.48 2.08 -7.22
N VAL A 259 9.37 0.77 -7.04
CA VAL A 259 10.49 -0.17 -7.04
C VAL A 259 10.21 -1.20 -8.12
N GLY A 260 11.26 -1.58 -8.85
CA GLY A 260 11.18 -2.50 -9.99
C GLY A 260 12.08 -2.06 -11.13
N GLU A 261 12.19 -2.89 -12.15
CA GLU A 261 12.88 -2.54 -13.40
C GLU A 261 11.87 -1.91 -14.37
N TYR A 262 12.25 -0.76 -14.94
CA TYR A 262 11.38 0.03 -15.82
C TYR A 262 11.56 -0.38 -17.29
N ASP A 263 12.83 -0.55 -17.69
CA ASP A 263 13.23 -1.01 -19.02
C ASP A 263 13.34 -2.54 -19.03
N LEU A 264 12.37 -3.22 -19.63
CA LEU A 264 12.34 -4.68 -19.71
C LEU A 264 12.69 -5.13 -21.13
N ASP A 265 13.66 -6.04 -21.24
CA ASP A 265 13.93 -6.77 -22.48
C ASP A 265 12.78 -7.71 -22.83
N ALA A 266 12.66 -8.07 -24.11
CA ALA A 266 11.73 -9.10 -24.58
C ALA A 266 11.88 -10.43 -23.81
N GLY A 267 10.78 -10.93 -23.25
CA GLY A 267 10.76 -12.17 -22.45
C GLY A 267 11.22 -11.99 -21.00
N ALA A 268 11.48 -10.76 -20.55
CA ALA A 268 11.84 -10.47 -19.17
C ALA A 268 10.61 -10.41 -18.26
N ALA A 269 10.89 -10.38 -16.96
CA ALA A 269 9.91 -10.19 -15.92
C ALA A 269 10.48 -9.25 -14.86
N THR A 270 9.62 -8.45 -14.24
CA THR A 270 10.00 -7.65 -13.09
C THR A 270 8.92 -7.69 -12.03
N GLN A 271 9.35 -7.68 -10.78
CA GLN A 271 8.47 -7.55 -9.65
C GLN A 271 8.55 -6.12 -9.12
N THR A 272 7.38 -5.54 -8.87
CA THR A 272 7.26 -4.15 -8.49
C THR A 272 6.64 -3.98 -7.12
N ALA A 273 6.96 -2.85 -6.48
CA ALA A 273 6.24 -2.32 -5.33
C ALA A 273 5.94 -0.84 -5.59
N LEU A 274 4.66 -0.47 -5.56
CA LEU A 274 4.17 0.88 -5.82
C LEU A 274 3.55 1.44 -4.54
N PHE A 275 3.95 2.65 -4.14
CA PHE A 275 3.58 3.25 -2.86
C PHE A 275 2.68 4.46 -3.08
N PHE A 276 1.52 4.45 -2.41
CA PHE A 276 0.52 5.52 -2.48
C PHE A 276 0.13 5.97 -1.08
N THR A 277 0.30 7.26 -0.77
CA THR A 277 -0.02 7.80 0.56
C THR A 277 -1.47 8.27 0.64
N GLY A 278 -2.23 7.71 1.60
CA GLY A 278 -3.59 8.13 1.94
C GLY A 278 -4.80 7.56 1.17
N PRO A 279 -4.70 6.69 0.15
CA PRO A 279 -5.89 6.03 -0.40
C PRO A 279 -6.35 4.84 0.47
N GLU A 280 -7.66 4.61 0.50
CA GLU A 280 -8.22 3.35 1.01
C GLU A 280 -8.02 2.23 -0.03
N ILE A 281 -7.73 1.02 0.45
CA ILE A 281 -7.64 -0.18 -0.40
C ILE A 281 -8.99 -0.56 -1.03
N GLY A 282 -8.99 -1.26 -2.17
CA GLY A 282 -10.19 -1.74 -2.87
C GLY A 282 -10.50 -1.08 -4.22
N GLY A 283 -9.67 -0.14 -4.67
CA GLY A 283 -9.73 0.58 -5.94
C GLY A 283 -9.10 -0.14 -7.14
N ASP A 284 -8.70 0.63 -8.14
CA ASP A 284 -8.10 0.15 -9.39
C ASP A 284 -6.72 0.80 -9.62
N LEU A 285 -5.76 0.03 -10.13
CA LEU A 285 -4.41 0.47 -10.44
C LEU A 285 -4.26 0.58 -11.97
N SER A 286 -3.72 1.71 -12.42
CA SER A 286 -3.38 1.98 -13.82
C SER A 286 -1.87 2.19 -13.96
N VAL A 287 -1.26 1.46 -14.90
CA VAL A 287 0.17 1.57 -15.24
C VAL A 287 0.30 1.69 -16.75
N THR A 288 1.00 2.74 -17.19
CA THR A 288 1.28 2.97 -18.60
C THR A 288 2.72 2.62 -18.95
N GLY A 289 2.99 2.46 -20.24
CA GLY A 289 4.34 2.28 -20.75
C GLY A 289 4.39 2.46 -22.26
N CYS A 290 5.57 2.25 -22.82
CA CYS A 290 5.81 2.32 -24.26
C CYS A 290 6.66 1.13 -24.70
N LEU A 291 6.29 0.48 -25.80
CA LEU A 291 7.19 -0.47 -26.45
C LEU A 291 8.41 0.26 -27.04
N GLU A 292 9.44 -0.49 -27.47
CA GLU A 292 10.65 0.07 -28.08
C GLU A 292 10.33 1.17 -29.12
N GLU A 293 11.05 2.28 -29.11
CA GLU A 293 10.78 3.45 -29.98
C GLU A 293 9.35 4.06 -29.86
N CYS A 294 8.58 3.68 -28.84
CA CYS A 294 7.20 4.12 -28.58
C CYS A 294 6.22 3.86 -29.75
N PHE A 295 6.39 2.77 -30.50
CA PHE A 295 5.48 2.46 -31.61
C PHE A 295 4.06 2.08 -31.16
N ALA A 296 3.91 1.64 -29.91
CA ALA A 296 2.64 1.37 -29.25
C ALA A 296 2.70 1.78 -27.78
N LEU A 297 1.55 2.18 -27.24
CA LEU A 297 1.36 2.50 -25.83
C LEU A 297 0.84 1.26 -25.10
N VAL A 298 1.46 0.96 -23.96
CA VAL A 298 0.97 -0.03 -23.00
C VAL A 298 0.08 0.71 -22.02
N ASP A 299 -1.13 0.18 -21.79
CA ASP A 299 -2.09 0.72 -20.84
C ASP A 299 -2.72 -0.44 -20.07
N LEU A 300 -2.35 -0.57 -18.79
CA LEU A 300 -2.73 -1.68 -17.94
C LEU A 300 -3.58 -1.17 -16.78
N ASP A 301 -4.88 -1.50 -16.82
CA ASP A 301 -5.81 -1.24 -15.72
C ASP A 301 -6.26 -2.55 -15.07
N PHE A 302 -6.12 -2.65 -13.75
CA PHE A 302 -6.57 -3.83 -13.00
C PHE A 302 -7.03 -3.51 -11.57
N PRO A 303 -8.00 -4.29 -11.04
CA PRO A 303 -8.55 -4.02 -9.71
C PRO A 303 -7.61 -4.48 -8.59
N VAL A 304 -7.55 -3.73 -7.49
CA VAL A 304 -6.82 -4.09 -6.26
C VAL A 304 -7.82 -4.51 -5.18
N LYS A 305 -8.43 -5.69 -5.36
CA LYS A 305 -9.46 -6.27 -4.46
C LYS A 305 -9.54 -7.79 -4.54
#